data_AF-A0A655AUS4-F1
#
_entry.id   AF-A0A655AUS4-F1
#
_cell.length_a   1.000
_cell.length_b   1.000
_cell.length_c   1.000
_cell.angle_alpha   90.00
_cell.angle_beta   90.00
_cell.angle_gamma   90.00
#
_symmetry.space_group_name_H-M   'P 1'
#
loop_
_entity.id
_entity.type
_entity.pdbx_description
1 polymer ?
#
loop_
_entity_poly.entity_id
_entity_poly.type
_entity_poly.pdbx_seq_one_letter_code
_entity_poly.pdbx_strand_id
1 'polypeptide(L)' 'MKIPAVSTTVPAAVSDGHTRRAIVRLLLESGSITAGEIGDRLGLSAAGVRRHLDALIEAGDAEASAAAPWQ' A
#
# COMPACT_ATOMS: atom_id res chain seq x y z
N MET A 1 -6.98 9.05 -40.58
CA MET A 1 -5.92 8.05 -40.24
C MET A 1 -5.77 8.03 -38.72
N LYS A 2 -6.06 6.91 -38.07
CA LYS A 2 -6.13 6.74 -36.61
C LYS A 2 -4.73 6.39 -36.08
N ILE A 3 -4.15 7.24 -35.24
CA ILE A 3 -2.93 6.92 -34.50
C ILE A 3 -3.24 5.91 -33.39
N PRO A 4 -2.51 4.79 -33.26
CA PRO A 4 -2.63 3.92 -32.09
C PRO A 4 -1.86 4.54 -30.92
N ALA A 5 -2.56 4.83 -29.83
CA ALA A 5 -1.93 5.21 -28.57
C ALA A 5 -1.23 3.98 -27.99
N VAL A 6 0.11 4.01 -27.97
CA VAL A 6 0.90 3.07 -27.20
C VAL A 6 0.74 3.42 -25.72
N SER A 7 -0.12 2.69 -25.02
CA SER A 7 -0.13 2.70 -23.57
C SER A 7 1.10 1.95 -23.09
N THR A 8 2.18 2.67 -22.81
CA THR A 8 3.32 2.12 -22.08
C THR A 8 2.85 1.79 -20.66
N THR A 9 2.33 0.58 -20.47
CA THR A 9 2.15 0.00 -19.14
C THR A 9 3.53 -0.20 -18.55
N VAL A 10 3.97 0.75 -17.71
CA VAL A 10 5.11 0.53 -16.82
C VAL A 10 4.89 -0.76 -16.03
N PRO A 11 5.94 -1.54 -15.73
CA PRO A 11 5.78 -2.81 -15.04
C PRO A 11 5.23 -2.52 -13.63
N ALA A 12 3.93 -2.77 -13.44
CA ALA A 12 3.24 -2.58 -12.17
C ALA A 12 3.98 -3.25 -11.00
N ALA A 13 4.71 -4.35 -11.27
CA ALA A 13 5.55 -5.05 -10.29
C ALA A 13 6.68 -4.19 -9.67
N VAL A 14 7.29 -3.26 -10.42
CA VAL A 14 8.36 -2.39 -9.88
C VAL A 14 7.76 -1.32 -8.97
N SER A 15 6.62 -0.74 -9.38
CA SER A 15 5.87 0.21 -8.56
C SER A 15 5.29 -0.47 -7.31
N ASP A 16 4.79 -1.70 -7.41
CA ASP A 16 4.27 -2.49 -6.29
C ASP A 16 5.34 -2.73 -5.22
N GLY A 17 6.55 -3.14 -5.64
CA GLY A 17 7.68 -3.31 -4.73
C GLY A 17 8.14 -2.00 -4.07
N HIS A 18 8.10 -0.87 -4.78
CA HIS A 18 8.40 0.43 -4.20
C HIS A 18 7.34 0.84 -3.16
N THR A 19 6.06 0.66 -3.48
CA THR A 19 4.95 0.92 -2.57
C THR A 19 5.03 0.04 -1.32
N ARG A 20 5.26 -1.26 -1.46
CA ARG A 20 5.43 -2.19 -0.33
C ARG A 20 6.54 -1.72 0.62
N ARG A 21 7.71 -1.33 0.08
CA ARG A 21 8.83 -0.81 0.90
C ARG A 21 8.47 0.50 1.62
N ALA A 22 7.73 1.39 0.98
CA ALA A 22 7.28 2.63 1.59
C ALA A 22 6.29 2.37 2.74
N ILE A 23 5.35 1.43 2.55
CA ILE A 23 4.39 1.01 3.58
C ILE A 23 5.12 0.42 4.80
N VAL A 24 6.04 -0.52 4.58
CA VAL A 24 6.82 -1.14 5.67
C VAL A 24 7.61 -0.09 6.46
N ARG A 25 8.24 0.87 5.77
CA ARG A 25 8.94 1.97 6.46
C ARG A 25 8.03 2.80 7.35
N LEU A 26 6.82 3.13 6.88
CA LEU A 26 5.85 3.90 7.68
C LEU A 26 5.36 3.12 8.89
N LEU A 27 5.13 1.80 8.76
CA LEU A 27 4.79 0.93 9.87
C LEU A 27 5.90 0.91 10.94
N LEU A 28 7.17 0.82 10.53
CA LEU A 28 8.30 0.82 11.46
C LEU A 28 8.49 2.18 12.16
N GLU A 29 8.26 3.30 11.47
CA GLU A 29 8.42 4.64 12.02
C GLU A 29 7.28 5.04 12.97
N SER A 30 6.03 4.75 12.59
CA SER A 30 4.85 5.18 13.35
C SER A 30 4.33 4.10 14.32
N GLY A 31 4.81 2.87 14.19
CA GLY A 31 4.36 1.71 14.97
C GLY A 31 2.97 1.23 14.54
N SER A 32 1.93 1.87 15.06
CA SER A 32 0.54 1.63 14.66
C SER A 32 0.04 2.79 13.82
N ILE A 33 -0.32 2.51 12.57
CA ILE A 33 -0.83 3.49 11.62
C ILE A 33 -1.91 2.86 10.75
N THR A 34 -2.94 3.64 10.40
CA THR A 34 -4.06 3.11 9.62
C THR A 34 -3.76 3.07 8.12
N ALA A 35 -4.40 2.17 7.39
CA ALA A 35 -4.29 2.10 5.93
C ALA A 35 -4.72 3.42 5.23
N GLY A 36 -5.63 4.18 5.84
CA GLY A 36 -6.06 5.49 5.35
C GLY A 36 -4.95 6.53 5.47
N GLU A 37 -4.30 6.62 6.63
CA GLU A 37 -3.18 7.54 6.86
C GLU A 37 -1.94 7.20 6.03
N ILE A 38 -1.66 5.90 5.85
CA ILE A 38 -0.61 5.46 4.93
C ILE A 38 -0.94 5.90 3.51
N GLY A 39 -2.20 5.76 3.08
CA GLY A 39 -2.66 6.20 1.77
C GLY A 39 -2.49 7.71 1.57
N ASP A 40 -2.89 8.51 2.54
CA ASP A 40 -2.73 9.97 2.53
C ASP A 40 -1.25 10.38 2.36
N ARG A 41 -0.35 9.79 3.16
CA ARG A 41 1.09 10.07 3.11
C ARG A 41 1.77 9.64 1.81
N LEU A 42 1.28 8.58 1.16
CA LEU A 42 1.86 8.03 -0.06
C LEU A 42 1.16 8.52 -1.34
N GLY A 43 0.07 9.29 -1.23
CA GLY A 43 -0.77 9.68 -2.37
C GLY A 43 -1.49 8.48 -3.02
N LEU A 44 -1.82 7.46 -2.22
CA LEU A 44 -2.45 6.22 -2.66
C LEU A 44 -3.87 6.11 -2.10
N SER A 45 -4.72 5.38 -2.81
CA SER A 45 -6.02 4.99 -2.26
C SER A 45 -5.83 4.02 -1.09
N ALA A 46 -6.62 4.20 -0.02
CA ALA A 46 -6.67 3.27 1.10
C ALA A 46 -6.95 1.83 0.65
N ALA A 47 -7.73 1.62 -0.41
CA ALA A 47 -7.99 0.28 -0.96
C ALA A 47 -6.73 -0.36 -1.57
N GLY A 48 -5.89 0.43 -2.24
CA GLY A 48 -4.60 -0.02 -2.76
C GLY A 48 -3.64 -0.37 -1.62
N VAL A 49 -3.56 0.48 -0.61
CA VAL A 49 -2.75 0.21 0.59
C VAL A 49 -3.19 -1.06 1.30
N ARG A 50 -4.50 -1.27 1.50
CA ARG A 50 -5.04 -2.51 2.11
C ARG A 50 -4.56 -3.76 1.39
N ARG A 51 -4.59 -3.79 0.05
CA ARG A 51 -4.08 -4.93 -0.73
C ARG A 51 -2.61 -5.24 -0.42
N HIS A 52 -1.77 -4.22 -0.27
CA HIS A 52 -0.36 -4.45 0.08
C HIS A 52 -0.20 -4.89 1.53
N LEU A 53 -1.02 -4.36 2.46
CA LEU A 53 -1.04 -4.81 3.85
C LEU A 53 -1.49 -6.27 3.96
N ASP A 54 -2.53 -6.68 3.22
CA ASP A 54 -2.94 -8.08 3.12
C ASP A 54 -1.78 -8.96 2.64
N ALA A 55 -1.05 -8.53 1.60
CA ALA A 55 0.12 -9.26 1.11
C ALA A 55 1.31 -9.30 2.08
N LEU A 56 1.40 -8.36 3.03
CA LEU A 56 2.38 -8.39 4.11
C LEU A 56 1.92 -9.32 5.23
N ILE A 57 0.63 -9.32 5.57
CA ILE A 57 0.03 -10.21 6.57
C ILE A 57 0.13 -11.67 6.13
N GLU A 58 -0.24 -11.98 4.88
CA GLU A 58 -0.13 -13.33 4.32
C GLU A 58 1.33 -13.83 4.27
N ALA A 59 2.31 -12.91 4.17
CA ALA A 59 3.72 -13.25 4.22
C ALA A 59 4.27 -13.38 5.66
N GLY A 60 3.50 -12.99 6.68
CA GLY A 60 3.93 -12.93 8.08
C GLY A 60 4.82 -11.71 8.42
N ASP A 61 4.88 -10.72 7.53
CA ASP A 61 5.66 -9.49 7.72
C ASP A 61 4.92 -8.43 8.56
N ALA A 62 3.59 -8.52 8.67
CA ALA A 62 2.74 -7.56 9.37
C ALA A 62 1.53 -8.25 10.01
N GLU A 63 0.90 -7.56 10.97
CA GLU A 63 -0.28 -8.02 11.70
C GLU A 63 -1.34 -6.92 11.67
N ALA A 64 -2.61 -7.28 11.49
CA ALA A 64 -3.71 -6.32 11.61
C ALA A 64 -4.22 -6.29 13.05
N SER A 65 -4.19 -5.10 13.68
CA SER A 65 -4.83 -4.89 14.98
C SER A 65 -6.18 -4.22 14.77
N ALA A 66 -7.25 -4.81 15.31
CA ALA A 66 -8.55 -4.16 15.34
C ALA A 66 -8.45 -2.90 16.21
N ALA A 67 -8.94 -1.77 15.70
CA ALA A 67 -9.08 -0.57 16.52
C ALA A 67 -9.91 -0.93 17.75
N ALA A 68 -9.39 -0.66 18.94
CA ALA A 68 -10.05 -1.03 20.18
C ALA A 68 -11.49 -0.43 20.18
N PRO A 69 -12.54 -1.25 20.34
CA PRO A 69 -13.93 -0.79 20.24
C PRO A 69 -14.42 0.09 21.42
N TRP A 70 -13.50 0.68 22.20
CA TRP A 70 -13.80 1.45 23.41
C TRP A 70 -13.04 2.78 23.49
N GLN A 71 -12.93 3.48 22.36
CA GLN A 71 -12.78 4.93 22.39
C GLN A 71 -14.16 5.58 22.31
#